data_AF-A0A2H5ZJG7-F1
#
_entry.id   AF-A0A2H5ZJG7-F1
#
_cell.length_a   1.000
_cell.length_b   1.000
_cell.length_c   1.000
_cell.angle_alpha   90.00
_cell.angle_beta   90.00
_cell.angle_gamma   90.00
#
_symmetry.space_group_name_H-M   'P 1'
#
loop_
_entity.id
_entity.type
_entity.pdbx_description
1 polymer ?
#
loop_
_entity_poly.entity_id
_entity_poly.type
_entity_poly.pdbx_seq_one_letter_code
_entity_poly.pdbx_strand_id
1 'polypeptide(L)'
;MTKGISGKGHKAFLDLAFCFVLGLTAGPAGAATYTVNTTNDTVDSSDGKCSLREAIQSANGAGNGNCGPDSPGDDTIDFNVSGTITLGSTLPNIVSASTAGKLTIDGTGQTITISGGGSVRVMVVDSGANLTLQNLTIANGASSGDGAGIYNGGTLTVTNSTFSGNTVIPPGAAGGGGIFNAGGTLTVTNSTFSGNSAQFHGGGIFNAGGTLTVTNSTFSGNSAYHGGGISNAATLTVTNSTFAGNSAVGGGGIFNYGTLNVTNSTFSGNSASLGGGISVYTGSSATLQNTIIANSPSGGDCTGTLSGSNINNLIESTGTNACGLLNGVNGNIVGQDPALGSLTGSPGYFPLNSGSPAIDAGDNTTCANPPVSNQSQNGVTRPQDSDGNGTPICDIGSFEAQGPPVDAVDDAATFLANTSQSYNVGTNDQYGTGSLPGSATFSLLQTGTNCPSANINSTTGEATFTVPSSGSCVVAYQVCVGAVCDTAELTITAWQRVEPIPTVDQRGLAALVLLLVCTGLYLVRRRVVVV
;
A
#
# COMPACT_ATOMS: atom_id res chain seq x y z
N MET A 1 43.73 -97.42 12.28
CA MET A 1 44.94 -96.70 12.71
C MET A 1 44.81 -95.30 12.10
N THR A 2 44.55 -94.22 12.82
CA THR A 2 45.15 -93.74 14.07
C THR A 2 44.15 -92.78 14.77
N LYS A 3 44.22 -92.75 16.10
CA LYS A 3 43.54 -91.92 17.13
C LYS A 3 43.28 -90.46 16.70
N GLY A 4 42.23 -89.73 17.08
CA GLY A 4 41.43 -89.72 18.32
C GLY A 4 41.96 -88.67 19.32
N ILE A 5 41.26 -87.54 19.51
CA ILE A 5 41.18 -86.57 20.65
C ILE A 5 40.31 -85.39 20.14
N SER A 6 39.01 -85.28 20.47
CA SER A 6 38.36 -84.71 21.67
C SER A 6 38.35 -83.18 21.76
N GLY A 7 37.16 -82.57 21.65
CA GLY A 7 36.90 -81.18 22.05
C GLY A 7 35.52 -80.67 21.65
N LYS A 8 34.63 -80.54 22.65
CA LYS A 8 33.23 -80.05 22.65
C LYS A 8 33.03 -78.72 21.88
N GLY A 9 31.87 -78.35 21.32
CA GLY A 9 30.54 -78.93 21.41
C GLY A 9 29.48 -78.13 20.64
N HIS A 10 28.25 -78.67 20.70
CA HIS A 10 26.94 -78.05 20.48
C HIS A 10 26.64 -77.34 19.14
N LYS A 11 26.12 -78.18 18.24
CA LYS A 11 24.92 -77.98 17.39
C LYS A 11 24.46 -76.53 17.19
N ALA A 12 24.69 -76.05 15.97
CA ALA A 12 23.88 -75.02 15.33
C ALA A 12 22.40 -75.43 15.33
N PHE A 13 21.56 -74.62 15.95
CA PHE A 13 20.15 -74.49 15.57
C PHE A 13 19.93 -73.05 15.12
N LEU A 14 19.23 -72.98 14.01
CA LEU A 14 18.99 -71.83 13.16
C LEU A 14 17.85 -71.02 13.76
N ASP A 15 18.13 -69.95 14.50
CA ASP A 15 17.15 -68.91 14.80
C ASP A 15 17.33 -67.77 13.80
N LEU A 16 16.59 -67.84 12.71
CA LEU A 16 16.44 -66.75 11.76
C LEU A 16 15.51 -65.70 12.39
N ALA A 17 16.05 -64.86 13.27
CA ALA A 17 15.38 -63.64 13.70
C ALA A 17 15.35 -62.67 12.51
N PHE A 18 14.21 -62.61 11.83
CA PHE A 18 13.87 -61.55 10.89
C PHE A 18 13.86 -60.22 11.65
N CYS A 19 14.99 -59.51 11.64
CA CYS A 19 15.03 -58.14 12.10
C CYS A 19 14.34 -57.30 11.02
N PHE A 20 13.05 -57.05 11.20
CA PHE A 20 12.32 -56.01 10.49
C PHE A 20 13.03 -54.69 10.82
N VAL A 21 13.97 -54.27 9.97
CA VAL A 21 14.35 -52.88 9.88
C VAL A 21 13.09 -52.19 9.37
N LEU A 22 12.24 -51.75 10.30
CA LEU A 22 11.35 -50.64 10.05
C LEU A 22 12.28 -49.53 9.56
N GLY A 23 12.37 -49.38 8.25
CA GLY A 23 12.76 -48.13 7.65
C GLY A 23 11.78 -47.11 8.18
N LEU A 24 12.12 -46.46 9.30
CA LEU A 24 11.73 -45.08 9.48
C LEU A 24 12.37 -44.37 8.30
N THR A 25 11.62 -44.29 7.19
CA THR A 25 11.75 -43.17 6.29
C THR A 25 11.66 -41.96 7.20
N ALA A 26 12.77 -41.24 7.39
CA ALA A 26 12.72 -39.92 7.99
C ALA A 26 11.54 -39.21 7.30
N GLY A 27 10.54 -38.82 8.09
CA GLY A 27 9.48 -37.97 7.57
C GLY A 27 10.11 -36.77 6.88
N PRO A 28 9.40 -36.09 5.97
CA PRO A 28 9.90 -34.84 5.41
C PRO A 28 10.39 -33.96 6.56
N ALA A 29 11.67 -33.56 6.51
CA ALA A 29 12.27 -32.77 7.57
C ALA A 29 11.37 -31.56 7.85
N GLY A 30 10.82 -31.50 9.06
CA GLY A 30 9.81 -30.52 9.40
C GLY A 30 10.45 -29.16 9.57
N ALA A 31 9.86 -28.14 8.93
CA ALA A 31 10.12 -26.74 9.22
C ALA A 31 10.03 -26.47 10.73
N ALA A 32 10.98 -25.70 11.27
CA ALA A 32 10.97 -25.27 12.67
C ALA A 32 10.49 -23.81 12.80
N THR A 33 9.99 -23.49 13.99
CA THR A 33 9.71 -22.12 14.41
C THR A 33 10.50 -21.83 15.68
N TYR A 34 11.35 -20.80 15.63
CA TYR A 34 12.15 -20.34 16.77
C TYR A 34 11.60 -19.01 17.28
N THR A 35 11.08 -19.02 18.51
CA THR A 35 10.49 -17.82 19.11
C THR A 35 11.49 -17.06 19.96
N VAL A 36 11.94 -15.92 19.44
CA VAL A 36 12.81 -14.99 20.15
C VAL A 36 12.03 -14.33 21.29
N ASN A 37 12.57 -14.44 22.51
CA ASN A 37 11.90 -13.99 23.72
C ASN A 37 12.73 -13.04 24.59
N THR A 38 13.83 -12.53 24.04
CA THR A 38 14.70 -11.56 24.68
C THR A 38 15.22 -10.56 23.67
N THR A 39 15.44 -9.32 24.10
CA THR A 39 16.11 -8.30 23.30
C THR A 39 17.63 -8.35 23.42
N ASN A 40 18.16 -9.20 24.30
CA ASN A 40 19.60 -9.37 24.45
C ASN A 40 20.16 -10.16 23.27
N ASP A 41 21.20 -9.63 22.61
CA ASP A 41 21.94 -10.31 21.56
C ASP A 41 23.16 -11.06 22.15
N THR A 42 22.89 -12.15 22.86
CA THR A 42 23.92 -13.00 23.48
C THR A 42 23.66 -14.47 23.16
N VAL A 43 24.72 -15.27 23.14
CA VAL A 43 24.63 -16.74 23.14
C VAL A 43 24.87 -17.19 24.59
N ASP A 44 23.81 -17.59 25.29
CA ASP A 44 23.87 -17.99 26.70
C ASP A 44 22.90 -19.14 26.97
N SER A 45 23.41 -20.37 26.89
CA SER A 45 22.62 -21.58 27.16
C SER A 45 22.19 -21.75 28.63
N SER A 46 22.50 -20.80 29.51
CA SER A 46 22.14 -20.86 30.94
C SER A 46 20.98 -19.92 31.32
N ASP A 47 20.61 -18.96 30.46
CA ASP A 47 19.61 -17.95 30.80
C ASP A 47 18.16 -18.37 30.48
N GLY A 48 17.97 -19.49 29.77
CA GLY A 48 16.68 -20.02 29.37
C GLY A 48 15.92 -19.16 28.35
N LYS A 49 16.60 -18.20 27.70
CA LYS A 49 16.03 -17.28 26.73
C LYS A 49 16.58 -17.55 25.34
N CYS A 50 15.72 -17.42 24.34
CA CYS A 50 16.08 -17.54 22.95
C CYS A 50 16.35 -16.15 22.39
N SER A 51 17.62 -15.84 22.11
CA SER A 51 18.00 -14.61 21.39
C SER A 51 17.85 -14.80 19.87
N LEU A 52 17.80 -13.69 19.12
CA LEU A 52 17.80 -13.74 17.65
C LEU A 52 19.03 -14.44 17.10
N ARG A 53 20.20 -14.25 17.73
CA ARG A 53 21.44 -14.89 17.31
C ARG A 53 21.39 -16.40 17.48
N GLU A 54 20.87 -16.88 18.60
CA GLU A 54 20.69 -18.31 18.85
C GLU A 54 19.65 -18.91 17.90
N ALA A 55 18.57 -18.17 17.60
CA ALA A 55 17.55 -18.60 16.65
C ALA A 55 18.14 -18.80 15.24
N ILE A 56 18.96 -17.85 14.77
CA ILE A 56 19.67 -17.97 13.49
C ILE A 56 20.68 -19.14 13.52
N GLN A 57 21.41 -19.34 14.62
CA GLN A 57 22.33 -20.47 14.75
C GLN A 57 21.61 -21.82 14.67
N SER A 58 20.44 -21.92 15.30
CA SER A 58 19.61 -23.12 15.28
C SER A 58 19.06 -23.37 13.86
N ALA A 59 18.55 -22.33 13.19
CA ALA A 59 18.11 -22.40 11.81
C ALA A 59 19.24 -22.80 10.85
N ASN A 60 20.48 -22.37 11.11
CA ASN A 60 21.64 -22.72 10.29
C ASN A 60 22.18 -24.15 10.55
N GLY A 61 21.65 -24.90 11.52
CA GLY A 61 22.14 -26.22 11.89
C GLY A 61 23.49 -26.22 12.63
N ALA A 62 23.78 -25.14 13.36
CA ALA A 62 25.07 -24.92 14.03
C ALA A 62 25.04 -25.17 15.55
N GLY A 63 24.03 -25.86 16.06
CA GLY A 63 23.94 -26.21 17.48
C GLY A 63 23.41 -25.11 18.38
N ASN A 64 22.86 -25.56 19.50
CA ASN A 64 21.61 -25.13 20.12
C ASN A 64 21.80 -24.28 21.39
N GLY A 65 21.44 -23.00 21.30
CA GLY A 65 21.07 -22.18 22.46
C GLY A 65 19.70 -22.59 23.02
N ASN A 66 18.99 -21.69 23.70
CA ASN A 66 17.69 -22.01 24.29
C ASN A 66 16.50 -21.97 23.31
N CYS A 67 16.77 -21.95 21.99
CA CYS A 67 15.77 -21.74 20.94
C CYS A 67 15.09 -23.02 20.42
N GLY A 68 15.71 -24.19 20.60
CA GLY A 68 15.18 -25.47 20.08
C GLY A 68 16.24 -26.29 19.34
N PRO A 69 15.86 -27.45 18.78
CA PRO A 69 16.76 -28.25 17.96
C PRO A 69 16.96 -27.63 16.58
N ASP A 70 18.12 -27.92 15.98
CA ASP A 70 18.42 -27.58 14.59
C ASP A 70 17.41 -28.20 13.60
N SER A 71 17.12 -27.49 12.51
CA SER A 71 16.23 -27.93 11.45
C SER A 71 16.86 -27.71 10.07
N PRO A 72 16.78 -28.69 9.14
CA PRO A 72 17.20 -28.51 7.76
C PRO A 72 16.02 -28.10 6.84
N GLY A 73 14.87 -27.72 7.41
CA GLY A 73 13.66 -27.32 6.69
C GLY A 73 13.60 -25.82 6.37
N ASP A 74 12.50 -25.39 5.75
CA ASP A 74 12.21 -23.96 5.58
C ASP A 74 11.73 -23.39 6.93
N ASP A 75 12.62 -22.73 7.66
CA ASP A 75 12.42 -22.31 9.04
C ASP A 75 11.85 -20.90 9.17
N THR A 76 11.22 -20.63 10.32
CA THR A 76 10.70 -19.32 10.69
C THR A 76 11.25 -18.88 12.05
N ILE A 77 11.63 -17.62 12.16
CA ILE A 77 11.93 -16.94 13.41
C ILE A 77 10.82 -15.92 13.67
N ASP A 78 10.11 -16.06 14.78
CA ASP A 78 9.11 -15.12 15.26
C ASP A 78 9.51 -14.53 16.62
N PHE A 79 8.71 -13.60 17.13
CA PHE A 79 9.02 -12.87 18.35
C PHE A 79 7.83 -12.90 19.31
N ASN A 80 8.09 -13.13 20.60
CA ASN A 80 7.14 -12.85 21.68
C ASN A 80 7.56 -11.63 22.54
N VAL A 81 8.64 -10.97 22.13
CA VAL A 81 9.18 -9.75 22.74
C VAL A 81 9.06 -8.59 21.76
N SER A 82 8.99 -7.35 22.25
CA SER A 82 9.08 -6.14 21.44
C SER A 82 10.23 -5.28 21.96
N GLY A 83 10.85 -4.50 21.09
CA GLY A 83 11.94 -3.60 21.45
C GLY A 83 13.12 -3.67 20.48
N THR A 84 14.22 -3.05 20.91
CA THR A 84 15.46 -2.99 20.13
C THR A 84 16.43 -4.08 20.56
N ILE A 85 16.81 -4.94 19.62
CA ILE A 85 17.92 -5.88 19.74
C ILE A 85 19.18 -5.15 19.27
N THR A 86 19.97 -4.63 20.20
CA THR A 86 21.24 -3.96 19.89
C THR A 86 22.35 -5.00 19.80
N LEU A 87 23.02 -5.05 18.65
CA LEU A 87 24.00 -6.07 18.34
C LEU A 87 25.38 -5.72 18.90
N GLY A 88 26.04 -6.71 19.53
CA GLY A 88 27.45 -6.61 19.93
C GLY A 88 28.42 -7.01 18.80
N SER A 89 27.94 -7.77 17.82
CA SER A 89 28.65 -8.16 16.60
C SER A 89 27.64 -8.41 15.48
N THR A 90 28.07 -8.48 14.23
CA THR A 90 27.19 -8.90 13.12
C THR A 90 26.49 -10.22 13.46
N LEU A 91 25.21 -10.35 13.11
CA LEU A 91 24.49 -11.61 13.29
C LEU A 91 25.19 -12.75 12.50
N PRO A 92 25.02 -14.01 12.90
CA PRO A 92 25.53 -15.13 12.12
C PRO A 92 25.00 -15.03 10.69
N ASN A 93 25.85 -15.35 9.71
CA ASN A 93 25.45 -15.32 8.31
C ASN A 93 24.27 -16.26 8.08
N ILE A 94 23.33 -15.85 7.22
CA ILE A 94 22.30 -16.77 6.72
C ILE A 94 22.97 -17.64 5.66
N VAL A 95 23.01 -18.95 5.92
CA VAL A 95 23.75 -19.91 5.07
C VAL A 95 22.92 -20.40 3.90
N SER A 96 23.57 -21.11 2.95
CA SER A 96 22.92 -21.64 1.75
C SER A 96 21.67 -22.45 2.08
N ALA A 97 20.60 -22.25 1.30
CA ALA A 97 19.35 -23.00 1.46
C ALA A 97 19.51 -24.51 1.19
N SER A 98 20.56 -24.91 0.47
CA SER A 98 20.92 -26.33 0.34
C SER A 98 21.45 -26.95 1.64
N THR A 99 21.89 -26.11 2.58
CA THR A 99 22.46 -26.51 3.88
C THR A 99 21.42 -26.41 4.99
N ALA A 100 20.59 -25.36 4.98
CA ALA A 100 19.72 -24.98 6.10
C ALA A 100 18.27 -24.61 5.70
N GLY A 101 17.84 -24.89 4.46
CA GLY A 101 16.53 -24.45 3.96
C GLY A 101 16.39 -22.93 3.86
N LYS A 102 15.19 -22.43 3.56
CA LYS A 102 14.91 -20.98 3.53
C LYS A 102 14.65 -20.48 4.95
N LEU A 103 15.02 -19.24 5.23
CA LEU A 103 14.73 -18.60 6.51
C LEU A 103 13.74 -17.45 6.33
N THR A 104 12.70 -17.44 7.17
CA THR A 104 11.82 -16.28 7.35
C THR A 104 12.05 -15.68 8.73
N ILE A 105 12.25 -14.36 8.82
CA ILE A 105 12.27 -13.61 10.08
C ILE A 105 11.06 -12.66 10.07
N ASP A 106 10.10 -12.93 10.94
CA ASP A 106 8.80 -12.28 10.95
C ASP A 106 8.55 -11.53 12.27
N GLY A 107 8.50 -10.21 12.19
CA GLY A 107 8.15 -9.34 13.30
C GLY A 107 6.64 -9.17 13.54
N THR A 108 5.76 -9.88 12.81
CA THR A 108 4.30 -9.72 12.91
C THR A 108 3.82 -9.83 14.36
N GLY A 109 2.94 -8.91 14.74
CA GLY A 109 2.40 -8.82 16.10
C GLY A 109 3.31 -8.08 17.09
N GLN A 110 4.59 -7.88 16.75
CA GLN A 110 5.57 -7.24 17.60
C GLN A 110 6.16 -5.98 16.96
N THR A 111 6.78 -5.12 17.76
CA THR A 111 7.58 -3.99 17.26
C THR A 111 9.06 -4.32 17.49
N ILE A 112 9.73 -4.82 16.45
CA ILE A 112 11.13 -5.25 16.53
C ILE A 112 12.03 -4.32 15.73
N THR A 113 13.11 -3.86 16.39
CA THR A 113 14.24 -3.22 15.73
C THR A 113 15.49 -4.04 15.96
N ILE A 114 16.13 -4.53 14.89
CA ILE A 114 17.44 -5.17 14.92
C ILE A 114 18.46 -4.08 14.60
N SER A 115 19.27 -3.70 15.58
CA SER A 115 20.15 -2.53 15.46
C SER A 115 21.63 -2.86 15.56
N GLY A 116 22.42 -2.40 14.59
CA GLY A 116 23.88 -2.48 14.62
C GLY A 116 24.54 -1.51 15.59
N GLY A 117 23.77 -0.69 16.32
CA GLY A 117 24.28 0.25 17.33
C GLY A 117 25.27 1.29 16.79
N GLY A 118 25.24 1.58 15.50
CA GLY A 118 26.21 2.44 14.81
C GLY A 118 27.63 1.86 14.75
N SER A 119 27.79 0.56 15.05
CA SER A 119 29.10 -0.07 15.24
C SER A 119 29.34 -1.29 14.37
N VAL A 120 28.28 -2.02 14.01
CA VAL A 120 28.39 -3.28 13.28
C VAL A 120 27.40 -3.38 12.13
N ARG A 121 27.74 -4.19 11.13
CA ARG A 121 26.79 -4.63 10.11
C ARG A 121 25.68 -5.42 10.79
N VAL A 122 24.43 -5.31 10.32
CA VAL A 122 23.34 -6.08 10.93
C VAL A 122 23.36 -7.53 10.46
N MET A 123 23.33 -7.78 9.15
CA MET A 123 23.18 -9.12 8.60
C MET A 123 23.99 -9.37 7.33
N VAL A 124 24.28 -10.64 7.07
CA VAL A 124 24.87 -11.13 5.82
C VAL A 124 24.03 -12.30 5.32
N VAL A 125 23.65 -12.25 4.04
CA VAL A 125 22.98 -13.34 3.32
C VAL A 125 23.99 -13.94 2.36
N ASP A 126 24.46 -15.16 2.63
CA ASP A 126 25.50 -15.80 1.83
C ASP A 126 24.96 -16.19 0.44
N SER A 127 25.87 -16.49 -0.48
CA SER A 127 25.49 -17.00 -1.80
C SER A 127 24.74 -18.33 -1.67
N GLY A 128 23.62 -18.46 -2.39
CA GLY A 128 22.72 -19.61 -2.30
C GLY A 128 21.77 -19.59 -1.10
N ALA A 129 21.88 -18.63 -0.18
CA ALA A 129 20.93 -18.46 0.92
C ALA A 129 19.63 -17.82 0.42
N ASN A 130 18.54 -18.06 1.16
CA ASN A 130 17.24 -17.46 0.89
C ASN A 130 16.66 -16.92 2.21
N LEU A 131 16.55 -15.60 2.29
CA LEU A 131 16.05 -14.89 3.47
C LEU A 131 14.81 -14.07 3.10
N THR A 132 13.75 -14.24 3.88
CA THR A 132 12.60 -13.34 3.92
C THR A 132 12.61 -12.55 5.22
N LEU A 133 12.57 -11.22 5.13
CA LEU A 133 12.37 -10.30 6.24
C LEU A 133 11.00 -9.66 6.12
N GLN A 134 10.22 -9.70 7.20
CA GLN A 134 8.91 -9.08 7.21
C GLN A 134 8.54 -8.42 8.55
N ASN A 135 7.85 -7.27 8.47
CA ASN A 135 7.27 -6.55 9.60
C ASN A 135 8.27 -6.15 10.71
N LEU A 136 9.48 -5.74 10.33
CA LEU A 136 10.53 -5.37 11.28
C LEU A 136 11.38 -4.18 10.80
N THR A 137 12.24 -3.68 11.70
CA THR A 137 13.19 -2.61 11.39
C THR A 137 14.64 -3.10 11.45
N ILE A 138 15.43 -2.80 10.42
CA ILE A 138 16.90 -2.90 10.40
C ILE A 138 17.47 -1.50 10.55
N ALA A 139 18.16 -1.22 11.66
CA ALA A 139 18.57 0.15 11.99
C ALA A 139 20.01 0.32 12.45
N ASN A 140 20.57 1.50 12.17
CA ASN A 140 21.88 1.92 12.68
C ASN A 140 22.98 0.86 12.45
N GLY A 141 22.92 0.13 11.34
CA GLY A 141 24.02 -0.69 10.88
C GLY A 141 25.21 0.19 10.48
N ALA A 142 26.43 -0.23 10.81
CA ALA A 142 27.65 0.45 10.41
C ALA A 142 28.69 -0.53 9.88
N SER A 143 29.27 -0.22 8.73
CA SER A 143 30.26 -1.07 8.07
C SER A 143 31.29 -0.21 7.37
N SER A 144 32.58 -0.53 7.52
CA SER A 144 33.65 0.06 6.70
C SER A 144 33.80 -0.61 5.32
N GLY A 145 32.96 -1.61 5.03
CA GLY A 145 32.75 -2.20 3.69
C GLY A 145 31.28 -2.09 3.28
N ASP A 146 30.84 -2.87 2.30
CA ASP A 146 29.48 -2.76 1.73
C ASP A 146 28.37 -3.26 2.66
N GLY A 147 27.16 -2.75 2.48
CA GLY A 147 25.94 -3.26 3.13
C GLY A 147 25.95 -3.04 4.63
N ALA A 148 25.77 -1.81 5.10
CA ALA A 148 25.84 -1.51 6.53
C ALA A 148 24.63 -2.09 7.30
N GLY A 149 23.43 -2.02 6.73
CA GLY A 149 22.32 -2.85 7.18
C GLY A 149 22.56 -4.31 6.79
N ILE A 150 22.43 -4.60 5.49
CA ILE A 150 22.55 -5.97 4.97
C ILE A 150 23.51 -6.04 3.78
N TYR A 151 24.37 -7.05 3.80
CA TYR A 151 25.08 -7.52 2.62
C TYR A 151 24.36 -8.75 2.05
N ASN A 152 23.85 -8.64 0.82
CA ASN A 152 23.13 -9.73 0.15
C ASN A 152 23.94 -10.32 -1.00
N GLY A 153 24.42 -11.55 -0.84
CA GLY A 153 24.98 -12.38 -1.91
C GLY A 153 24.04 -13.49 -2.41
N GLY A 154 22.85 -13.62 -1.82
CA GLY A 154 21.87 -14.67 -2.11
C GLY A 154 20.53 -14.13 -2.62
N THR A 155 19.43 -14.73 -2.18
CA THR A 155 18.06 -14.24 -2.41
C THR A 155 17.53 -13.58 -1.14
N LEU A 156 17.14 -12.31 -1.25
CA LEU A 156 16.58 -11.53 -0.15
C LEU A 156 15.21 -10.96 -0.56
N THR A 157 14.18 -11.27 0.22
CA THR A 157 12.86 -10.68 0.11
C THR A 157 12.60 -9.82 1.35
N VAL A 158 12.23 -8.56 1.15
CA VAL A 158 11.93 -7.59 2.20
C VAL A 158 10.49 -7.11 2.02
N THR A 159 9.65 -7.34 3.02
CA THR A 159 8.23 -6.97 2.99
C THR A 159 7.84 -6.19 4.23
N ASN A 160 7.04 -5.12 4.10
CA ASN A 160 6.50 -4.36 5.24
C ASN A 160 7.56 -3.96 6.28
N SER A 161 8.78 -3.64 5.84
CA SER A 161 9.92 -3.47 6.74
C SER A 161 10.56 -2.10 6.57
N THR A 162 11.32 -1.68 7.59
CA THR A 162 12.01 -0.38 7.59
C THR A 162 13.52 -0.56 7.68
N PHE A 163 14.26 0.17 6.85
CA PHE A 163 15.71 0.31 6.92
C PHE A 163 16.04 1.76 7.27
N SER A 164 16.58 1.99 8.47
CA SER A 164 16.76 3.35 8.97
C SER A 164 18.15 3.64 9.55
N GLY A 165 18.76 4.76 9.14
CA GLY A 165 20.01 5.23 9.73
C GLY A 165 21.20 4.29 9.52
N ASN A 166 21.17 3.40 8.53
CA ASN A 166 22.28 2.51 8.25
C ASN A 166 23.34 3.24 7.41
N THR A 167 24.61 3.15 7.81
CA THR A 167 25.69 3.97 7.27
C THR A 167 26.94 3.17 6.93
N VAL A 168 27.41 3.26 5.69
CA VAL A 168 28.78 2.86 5.35
C VAL A 168 29.75 3.94 5.83
N ILE A 169 30.65 3.58 6.75
CA ILE A 169 31.58 4.51 7.40
C ILE A 169 32.96 4.53 6.70
N PRO A 170 33.66 5.68 6.65
CA PRO A 170 35.03 5.76 6.13
C PRO A 170 36.00 4.81 6.85
N PRO A 171 37.07 4.33 6.19
CA PRO A 171 37.52 4.68 4.84
C PRO A 171 36.84 3.88 3.72
N GLY A 172 35.73 3.19 4.00
CA GLY A 172 35.10 2.27 3.07
C GLY A 172 34.66 2.91 1.76
N ALA A 173 35.22 2.45 0.63
CA ALA A 173 34.81 2.87 -0.72
C ALA A 173 33.47 2.27 -1.19
N ALA A 174 32.67 1.82 -0.23
CA ALA A 174 31.62 0.85 -0.39
C ALA A 174 30.22 1.48 -0.42
N GLY A 175 29.25 0.75 -0.94
CA GLY A 175 27.88 1.20 -1.13
C GLY A 175 26.83 0.42 -0.35
N GLY A 176 25.59 0.88 -0.45
CA GLY A 176 24.42 0.22 0.14
C GLY A 176 24.32 0.47 1.63
N GLY A 177 24.12 1.73 2.03
CA GLY A 177 23.91 2.09 3.44
C GLY A 177 22.85 1.19 4.08
N GLY A 178 21.66 1.10 3.48
CA GLY A 178 20.66 0.10 3.85
C GLY A 178 21.05 -1.31 3.41
N ILE A 179 21.12 -1.55 2.09
CA ILE A 179 21.42 -2.87 1.52
C ILE A 179 22.44 -2.77 0.38
N PHE A 180 23.42 -3.65 0.39
CA PHE A 180 24.26 -3.93 -0.77
C PHE A 180 23.84 -5.26 -1.40
N ASN A 181 23.41 -5.23 -2.66
CA ASN A 181 23.06 -6.42 -3.44
C ASN A 181 24.23 -6.84 -4.34
N ALA A 182 25.00 -7.83 -3.87
CA ALA A 182 26.26 -8.30 -4.43
C ALA A 182 26.05 -9.40 -5.49
N GLY A 183 25.38 -9.06 -6.60
CA GLY A 183 25.02 -10.07 -7.62
C GLY A 183 23.86 -10.99 -7.23
N GLY A 184 23.24 -10.77 -6.07
CA GLY A 184 22.08 -11.51 -5.60
C GLY A 184 20.76 -11.08 -6.24
N THR A 185 19.67 -11.71 -5.79
CA THR A 185 18.29 -11.28 -6.10
C THR A 185 17.70 -10.57 -4.90
N LEU A 186 17.20 -9.36 -5.10
CA LEU A 186 16.57 -8.54 -4.06
C LEU A 186 15.17 -8.12 -4.49
N THR A 187 14.17 -8.45 -3.67
CA THR A 187 12.80 -7.97 -3.82
C THR A 187 12.42 -7.14 -2.60
N VAL A 188 11.96 -5.92 -2.83
CA VAL A 188 11.52 -4.98 -1.81
C VAL A 188 10.06 -4.62 -2.07
N THR A 189 9.20 -4.86 -1.09
CA THR A 189 7.76 -4.62 -1.21
C THR A 189 7.24 -3.93 0.05
N ASN A 190 6.37 -2.93 -0.12
CA ASN A 190 5.70 -2.24 0.99
C ASN A 190 6.67 -1.74 2.08
N SER A 191 7.88 -1.33 1.71
CA SER A 191 8.96 -1.09 2.68
C SER A 191 9.48 0.33 2.61
N THR A 192 10.12 0.78 3.70
CA THR A 192 10.67 2.13 3.81
C THR A 192 12.18 2.09 4.01
N PHE A 193 12.91 2.86 3.21
CA PHE A 193 14.35 3.11 3.36
C PHE A 193 14.53 4.59 3.71
N SER A 194 14.89 4.90 4.95
CA SER A 194 14.95 6.27 5.45
C SER A 194 16.31 6.63 6.05
N GLY A 195 16.90 7.76 5.67
CA GLY A 195 18.08 8.28 6.35
C GLY A 195 19.31 7.37 6.29
N ASN A 196 19.39 6.47 5.32
CA ASN A 196 20.56 5.62 5.12
C ASN A 196 21.61 6.36 4.29
N SER A 197 22.88 6.06 4.52
CA SER A 197 23.98 6.75 3.85
C SER A 197 25.15 5.86 3.46
N ALA A 198 25.79 6.23 2.36
CA ALA A 198 27.04 5.63 1.93
C ALA A 198 27.94 6.72 1.35
N GLN A 199 29.26 6.50 1.36
CA GLN A 199 30.16 7.48 0.77
C GLN A 199 30.03 7.53 -0.75
N PHE A 200 29.89 6.39 -1.42
CA PHE A 200 29.97 6.32 -2.88
C PHE A 200 28.66 5.93 -3.57
N HIS A 201 28.12 4.75 -3.29
CA HIS A 201 27.02 4.20 -4.08
C HIS A 201 25.83 3.84 -3.20
N GLY A 202 24.65 4.36 -3.52
CA GLY A 202 23.40 3.88 -2.94
C GLY A 202 23.29 4.15 -1.44
N GLY A 203 22.76 5.31 -1.05
CA GLY A 203 22.50 5.60 0.35
C GLY A 203 21.51 4.59 0.93
N GLY A 204 20.40 4.37 0.23
CA GLY A 204 19.46 3.29 0.53
C GLY A 204 19.98 1.93 0.05
N ILE A 205 20.08 1.73 -1.26
CA ILE A 205 20.49 0.44 -1.86
C ILE A 205 21.55 0.64 -2.93
N PHE A 206 22.57 -0.22 -2.94
CA PHE A 206 23.43 -0.38 -4.10
C PHE A 206 23.20 -1.76 -4.74
N ASN A 207 22.74 -1.77 -5.99
CA ASN A 207 22.60 -2.98 -6.80
C ASN A 207 23.86 -3.21 -7.66
N ALA A 208 24.79 -4.01 -7.16
CA ALA A 208 26.13 -4.19 -7.70
C ALA A 208 26.27 -5.52 -8.49
N GLY A 209 25.46 -5.69 -9.54
CA GLY A 209 25.54 -6.86 -10.42
C GLY A 209 24.36 -7.83 -10.37
N GLY A 210 23.34 -7.56 -9.55
CA GLY A 210 22.18 -8.44 -9.35
C GLY A 210 20.87 -7.92 -9.96
N THR A 211 19.77 -8.54 -9.54
CA THR A 211 18.41 -8.10 -9.89
C THR A 211 17.75 -7.46 -8.68
N LEU A 212 17.20 -6.26 -8.86
CA LEU A 212 16.45 -5.53 -7.85
C LEU A 212 15.05 -5.21 -8.36
N THR A 213 14.03 -5.64 -7.61
CA THR A 213 12.63 -5.25 -7.80
C THR A 213 12.15 -4.46 -6.59
N VAL A 214 11.64 -3.26 -6.82
CA VAL A 214 11.06 -2.38 -5.80
C VAL A 214 9.60 -2.13 -6.14
N THR A 215 8.71 -2.45 -5.22
CA THR A 215 7.27 -2.26 -5.39
C THR A 215 6.66 -1.61 -4.16
N ASN A 216 5.79 -0.64 -4.38
CA ASN A 216 5.00 -0.02 -3.32
C ASN A 216 5.83 0.47 -2.12
N SER A 217 7.01 1.03 -2.38
CA SER A 217 8.00 1.32 -1.34
C SER A 217 8.42 2.79 -1.33
N THR A 218 9.04 3.23 -0.25
CA THR A 218 9.46 4.62 -0.08
C THR A 218 10.94 4.71 0.25
N PHE A 219 11.66 5.52 -0.52
CA PHE A 219 13.06 5.89 -0.25
C PHE A 219 13.09 7.36 0.13
N SER A 220 13.42 7.67 1.39
CA SER A 220 13.39 9.04 1.90
C SER A 220 14.66 9.47 2.60
N GLY A 221 15.15 10.68 2.31
CA GLY A 221 16.28 11.27 3.04
C GLY A 221 17.58 10.46 3.00
N ASN A 222 17.75 9.57 2.01
CA ASN A 222 18.98 8.79 1.87
C ASN A 222 20.05 9.59 1.13
N SER A 223 21.33 9.30 1.38
CA SER A 223 22.44 10.06 0.79
C SER A 223 23.64 9.23 0.35
N ALA A 224 24.20 9.57 -0.82
CA ALA A 224 25.45 9.00 -1.32
C ALA A 224 26.11 9.90 -2.38
N TYR A 225 27.26 9.54 -2.92
CA TYR A 225 27.83 10.27 -4.07
C TYR A 225 27.05 9.97 -5.37
N HIS A 226 26.71 8.71 -5.61
CA HIS A 226 25.85 8.25 -6.70
C HIS A 226 24.62 7.53 -6.13
N GLY A 227 23.43 8.00 -6.49
CA GLY A 227 22.18 7.34 -6.09
C GLY A 227 21.90 7.55 -4.60
N GLY A 228 21.33 8.68 -4.23
CA GLY A 228 20.98 8.95 -2.83
C GLY A 228 20.03 7.89 -2.30
N GLY A 229 18.95 7.63 -3.02
CA GLY A 229 18.07 6.47 -2.81
C GLY A 229 18.74 5.17 -3.27
N ILE A 230 18.94 5.01 -4.59
CA ILE A 230 19.48 3.78 -5.18
C ILE A 230 20.57 4.08 -6.21
N SER A 231 21.70 3.38 -6.10
CA SER A 231 22.67 3.25 -7.19
C SER A 231 22.46 1.90 -7.88
N ASN A 232 22.24 1.90 -9.20
CA ASN A 232 22.01 0.69 -9.97
C ASN A 232 23.13 0.44 -10.98
N ALA A 233 23.84 -0.68 -10.84
CA ALA A 233 24.83 -1.14 -11.82
C ALA A 233 24.40 -2.40 -12.58
N ALA A 234 23.15 -2.86 -12.39
CA ALA A 234 22.61 -4.06 -13.04
C ALA A 234 21.13 -3.85 -13.42
N THR A 235 20.23 -4.77 -13.08
CA THR A 235 18.81 -4.65 -13.46
C THR A 235 17.98 -4.14 -12.28
N LEU A 236 17.27 -3.04 -12.48
CA LEU A 236 16.37 -2.42 -11.53
C LEU A 236 14.98 -2.22 -12.15
N THR A 237 13.95 -2.76 -11.49
CA THR A 237 12.54 -2.43 -11.76
C THR A 237 11.93 -1.73 -10.56
N VAL A 238 11.30 -0.59 -10.78
CA VAL A 238 10.62 0.23 -9.76
C VAL A 238 9.17 0.41 -10.16
N THR A 239 8.25 0.11 -9.25
CA THR A 239 6.82 0.23 -9.51
C THR A 239 6.07 0.79 -8.30
N ASN A 240 5.10 1.67 -8.52
CA ASN A 240 4.23 2.20 -7.45
C ASN A 240 5.03 2.76 -6.26
N SER A 241 6.19 3.35 -6.49
CA SER A 241 7.11 3.70 -5.40
C SER A 241 7.41 5.20 -5.36
N THR A 242 7.79 5.68 -4.19
CA THR A 242 8.08 7.09 -3.94
C THR A 242 9.52 7.29 -3.50
N PHE A 243 10.19 8.27 -4.12
CA PHE A 243 11.52 8.73 -3.75
C PHE A 243 11.42 10.19 -3.31
N ALA A 244 11.71 10.46 -2.04
CA ALA A 244 11.47 11.76 -1.42
C ALA A 244 12.73 12.32 -0.73
N GLY A 245 13.19 13.50 -1.14
CA GLY A 245 14.24 14.20 -0.36
C GLY A 245 15.59 13.48 -0.29
N ASN A 246 15.89 12.56 -1.22
CA ASN A 246 17.19 11.89 -1.28
C ASN A 246 18.24 12.82 -1.91
N SER A 247 19.50 12.71 -1.49
CA SER A 247 20.57 13.62 -1.91
C SER A 247 21.78 12.88 -2.46
N ALA A 248 22.33 13.35 -3.58
CA ALA A 248 23.58 12.84 -4.13
C ALA A 248 24.40 13.87 -4.90
N VAL A 249 25.54 13.46 -5.46
CA VAL A 249 26.23 14.26 -6.50
C VAL A 249 25.61 13.97 -7.86
N GLY A 250 25.31 12.71 -8.15
CA GLY A 250 24.49 12.31 -9.30
C GLY A 250 23.33 11.43 -8.87
N GLY A 251 22.13 11.69 -9.40
CA GLY A 251 20.95 10.86 -9.16
C GLY A 251 20.51 10.91 -7.70
N GLY A 252 19.87 12.00 -7.28
CA GLY A 252 19.43 12.15 -5.89
C GLY A 252 18.50 11.00 -5.49
N GLY A 253 17.49 10.70 -6.30
CA GLY A 253 16.68 9.50 -6.18
C GLY A 253 17.43 8.26 -6.67
N ILE A 254 17.70 8.19 -7.97
CA ILE A 254 18.37 7.03 -8.61
C ILE A 254 19.53 7.50 -9.50
N PHE A 255 20.68 6.83 -9.36
CA PHE A 255 21.74 6.86 -10.36
C PHE A 255 21.82 5.51 -11.08
N ASN A 256 21.76 5.51 -12.41
CA ASN A 256 21.70 4.29 -13.20
C ASN A 256 22.93 4.12 -14.11
N TYR A 257 23.72 3.07 -13.87
CA TYR A 257 24.75 2.53 -14.77
C TYR A 257 24.26 1.32 -15.58
N GLY A 258 23.15 0.69 -15.19
CA GLY A 258 22.64 -0.54 -15.81
C GLY A 258 21.34 -0.35 -16.59
N THR A 259 20.41 -1.28 -16.38
CA THR A 259 19.04 -1.24 -16.91
C THR A 259 18.08 -0.80 -15.83
N LEU A 260 17.31 0.26 -16.11
CA LEU A 260 16.28 0.81 -15.23
C LEU A 260 14.92 0.78 -15.92
N ASN A 261 13.90 0.23 -15.27
CA ASN A 261 12.51 0.36 -15.67
C ASN A 261 11.72 0.97 -14.51
N VAL A 262 11.05 2.09 -14.75
CA VAL A 262 10.23 2.76 -13.75
C VAL A 262 8.81 2.88 -14.26
N THR A 263 7.85 2.52 -13.41
CA THR A 263 6.43 2.59 -13.74
C THR A 263 5.64 3.12 -12.57
N ASN A 264 4.68 4.01 -12.82
CA ASN A 264 3.75 4.51 -11.81
C ASN A 264 4.48 4.96 -10.52
N SER A 265 5.53 5.76 -10.64
CA SER A 265 6.36 6.12 -9.46
C SER A 265 6.53 7.63 -9.37
N THR A 266 6.82 8.13 -8.17
CA THR A 266 6.95 9.57 -7.92
C THR A 266 8.31 9.88 -7.31
N PHE A 267 9.06 10.78 -7.94
CA PHE A 267 10.33 11.31 -7.46
C PHE A 267 10.12 12.79 -7.15
N SER A 268 10.21 13.18 -5.88
CA SER A 268 10.02 14.57 -5.48
C SER A 268 11.00 15.06 -4.42
N GLY A 269 11.47 16.30 -4.52
CA GLY A 269 12.37 16.88 -3.53
C GLY A 269 13.79 16.28 -3.53
N ASN A 270 14.12 15.41 -4.48
CA ASN A 270 15.43 14.78 -4.54
C ASN A 270 16.46 15.75 -5.14
N SER A 271 17.68 15.77 -4.61
CA SER A 271 18.69 16.80 -4.94
C SER A 271 20.00 16.16 -5.40
N ALA A 272 20.53 16.62 -6.53
CA ALA A 272 21.86 16.25 -6.99
C ALA A 272 22.45 17.31 -7.92
N SER A 273 23.75 17.28 -8.18
CA SER A 273 24.35 18.15 -9.21
C SER A 273 23.95 17.73 -10.63
N LEU A 274 23.63 16.45 -10.82
CA LEU A 274 23.17 15.87 -12.08
C LEU A 274 21.94 14.99 -11.80
N GLY A 275 20.75 15.44 -12.21
CA GLY A 275 19.50 14.70 -12.03
C GLY A 275 19.14 14.50 -10.56
N GLY A 276 18.47 15.48 -9.96
CA GLY A 276 17.93 15.39 -8.62
C GLY A 276 17.04 14.17 -8.46
N GLY A 277 16.09 13.93 -9.37
CA GLY A 277 15.31 12.70 -9.41
C GLY A 277 16.13 11.51 -9.91
N ILE A 278 16.45 11.50 -11.21
CA ILE A 278 17.13 10.39 -11.89
C ILE A 278 18.31 10.90 -12.72
N SER A 279 19.44 10.18 -12.66
CA SER A 279 20.56 10.37 -13.58
C SER A 279 20.91 9.06 -14.27
N VAL A 280 20.92 9.07 -15.60
CA VAL A 280 21.26 7.92 -16.44
C VAL A 280 22.64 8.10 -17.02
N TYR A 281 23.55 7.19 -16.70
CA TYR A 281 24.92 7.21 -17.22
C TYR A 281 24.96 6.88 -18.71
N THR A 282 25.96 7.42 -19.40
CA THR A 282 26.13 7.20 -20.84
C THR A 282 26.32 5.72 -21.16
N GLY A 283 25.50 5.19 -22.08
CA GLY A 283 25.52 3.78 -22.49
C GLY A 283 24.61 2.86 -21.68
N SER A 284 23.96 3.39 -20.63
CA SER A 284 22.95 2.67 -19.84
C SER A 284 21.56 2.73 -20.47
N SER A 285 20.65 1.87 -20.02
CA SER A 285 19.26 1.82 -20.51
C SER A 285 18.30 2.25 -19.41
N ALA A 286 17.34 3.12 -19.74
CA ALA A 286 16.30 3.54 -18.81
C ALA A 286 14.97 3.75 -19.56
N THR A 287 13.89 3.18 -19.03
CA THR A 287 12.52 3.40 -19.49
C THR A 287 11.66 3.93 -18.36
N LEU A 288 10.84 4.94 -18.64
CA LEU A 288 9.88 5.54 -17.71
C LEU A 288 8.47 5.47 -18.30
N GLN A 289 7.51 5.02 -17.51
CA GLN A 289 6.09 5.00 -17.90
C GLN A 289 5.25 5.52 -16.73
N ASN A 290 4.26 6.39 -17.00
CA ASN A 290 3.35 6.90 -15.97
C ASN A 290 4.08 7.43 -14.72
N THR A 291 5.25 8.05 -14.87
CA THR A 291 6.12 8.43 -13.75
C THR A 291 6.22 9.94 -13.59
N ILE A 292 6.17 10.42 -12.34
CA ILE A 292 6.41 11.83 -11.98
C ILE A 292 7.85 12.00 -11.52
N ILE A 293 8.56 13.00 -12.05
CA ILE A 293 9.84 13.47 -11.52
C ILE A 293 9.80 15.00 -11.43
N ALA A 294 9.83 15.53 -10.22
CA ALA A 294 9.61 16.95 -9.97
C ALA A 294 10.26 17.45 -8.67
N ASN A 295 10.16 18.75 -8.43
CA ASN A 295 10.60 19.47 -7.25
C ASN A 295 12.06 19.20 -6.90
N SER A 296 12.92 18.92 -7.88
CA SER A 296 14.34 18.71 -7.64
C SER A 296 15.02 20.04 -7.31
N PRO A 297 15.54 20.27 -6.08
CA PRO A 297 16.09 21.57 -5.70
C PRO A 297 17.36 21.96 -6.47
N SER A 298 18.05 20.98 -7.06
CA SER A 298 19.25 21.19 -7.88
C SER A 298 19.42 20.08 -8.92
N GLY A 299 20.21 20.36 -9.97
CA GLY A 299 20.60 19.40 -11.02
C GLY A 299 19.51 19.02 -12.03
N GLY A 300 18.30 19.59 -11.89
CA GLY A 300 17.15 19.25 -12.72
C GLY A 300 16.54 17.90 -12.37
N ASP A 301 15.35 17.60 -12.87
CA ASP A 301 14.64 16.38 -12.48
C ASP A 301 15.28 15.11 -13.04
N CYS A 302 15.66 15.14 -14.31
CA CYS A 302 16.16 13.96 -15.00
C CYS A 302 17.32 14.32 -15.95
N THR A 303 18.47 13.67 -15.80
CA THR A 303 19.61 13.84 -16.73
C THR A 303 20.04 12.54 -17.39
N GLY A 304 20.67 12.65 -18.57
CA GLY A 304 21.03 11.51 -19.41
C GLY A 304 20.01 11.27 -20.51
N THR A 305 20.04 10.09 -21.12
CA THR A 305 19.15 9.73 -22.24
C THR A 305 18.34 8.49 -21.88
N LEU A 306 17.03 8.56 -22.06
CA LEU A 306 16.14 7.41 -21.96
C LEU A 306 16.16 6.60 -23.27
N SER A 307 15.93 5.30 -23.15
CA SER A 307 15.81 4.36 -24.27
C SER A 307 14.41 3.76 -24.28
N GLY A 308 14.03 3.07 -25.36
CA GLY A 308 12.76 2.34 -25.42
C GLY A 308 11.49 3.22 -25.39
N SER A 309 10.40 2.64 -24.91
CA SER A 309 9.08 3.30 -24.86
C SER A 309 8.95 4.12 -23.57
N ASN A 310 9.02 5.45 -23.71
CA ASN A 310 8.82 6.39 -22.61
C ASN A 310 7.50 7.14 -22.83
N ILE A 311 6.47 6.78 -22.06
CA ILE A 311 5.09 7.20 -22.28
C ILE A 311 4.49 7.80 -21.02
N ASN A 312 3.65 8.82 -21.19
CA ASN A 312 2.79 9.37 -20.12
C ASN A 312 3.56 9.73 -18.84
N ASN A 313 4.78 10.25 -18.95
CA ASN A 313 5.54 10.73 -17.80
C ASN A 313 5.32 12.22 -17.60
N LEU A 314 5.40 12.66 -16.34
CA LEU A 314 5.42 14.07 -16.00
C LEU A 314 6.80 14.44 -15.44
N ILE A 315 7.50 15.34 -16.14
CA ILE A 315 8.77 15.91 -15.67
C ILE A 315 8.62 17.42 -15.55
N GLU A 316 8.83 17.98 -14.36
CA GLU A 316 8.66 19.42 -14.12
C GLU A 316 9.72 20.25 -14.87
N SER A 317 10.96 19.75 -14.91
CA SER A 317 12.08 20.36 -15.64
C SER A 317 11.90 20.31 -17.16
N THR A 318 12.66 21.14 -17.87
CA THR A 318 12.69 21.18 -19.35
C THR A 318 14.09 20.96 -19.91
N GLY A 319 14.20 20.75 -21.23
CA GLY A 319 15.47 20.66 -21.94
C GLY A 319 16.33 19.47 -21.51
N THR A 320 17.62 19.70 -21.24
CA THR A 320 18.57 18.64 -20.83
C THR A 320 18.24 18.01 -19.48
N ASN A 321 17.39 18.68 -18.69
CA ASN A 321 16.96 18.25 -17.36
C ASN A 321 15.64 17.45 -17.39
N ALA A 322 15.17 17.07 -18.59
CA ALA A 322 14.01 16.20 -18.80
C ALA A 322 14.40 14.84 -19.42
N CYS A 323 15.65 14.41 -19.29
CA CYS A 323 16.20 13.20 -19.92
C CYS A 323 15.89 13.03 -21.43
N GLY A 324 15.73 14.14 -22.15
CA GLY A 324 15.39 14.14 -23.58
C GLY A 324 13.90 13.91 -23.90
N LEU A 325 13.02 13.87 -22.90
CA LEU A 325 11.58 13.88 -23.13
C LEU A 325 11.10 15.26 -23.61
N LEU A 326 10.04 15.26 -24.41
CA LEU A 326 9.42 16.45 -24.98
C LEU A 326 7.95 16.51 -24.58
N ASN A 327 7.48 17.72 -24.29
CA ASN A 327 6.08 17.95 -23.93
C ASN A 327 5.14 17.58 -25.09
N GLY A 328 4.07 16.84 -24.80
CA GLY A 328 3.05 16.40 -25.76
C GLY A 328 3.46 15.22 -26.65
N VAL A 329 4.69 14.71 -26.53
CA VAL A 329 5.15 13.53 -27.28
C VAL A 329 4.90 12.29 -26.44
N ASN A 330 4.21 11.28 -27.00
CA ASN A 330 3.91 10.01 -26.32
C ASN A 330 3.17 10.19 -24.98
N GLY A 331 2.29 11.19 -24.89
CA GLY A 331 1.58 11.51 -23.64
C GLY A 331 2.43 12.15 -22.55
N ASN A 332 3.73 12.41 -22.79
CA ASN A 332 4.58 13.02 -21.77
C ASN A 332 4.21 14.49 -21.55
N ILE A 333 4.19 14.89 -20.27
CA ILE A 333 3.98 16.25 -19.80
C ILE A 333 5.35 16.76 -19.32
N VAL A 334 5.90 17.78 -19.97
CA VAL A 334 7.23 18.31 -19.65
C VAL A 334 7.15 19.81 -19.44
N GLY A 335 7.75 20.30 -18.34
CA GLY A 335 7.74 21.74 -18.03
C GLY A 335 6.54 22.20 -17.20
N GLN A 336 5.82 21.30 -16.56
CA GLN A 336 4.64 21.62 -15.74
C GLN A 336 4.79 21.10 -14.31
N ASP A 337 4.35 21.89 -13.34
CA ASP A 337 4.30 21.48 -11.93
C ASP A 337 3.22 20.39 -11.75
N PRO A 338 3.56 19.20 -11.22
CA PRO A 338 2.58 18.17 -10.90
C PRO A 338 1.59 18.53 -9.78
N ALA A 339 1.75 19.68 -9.10
CA ALA A 339 0.91 20.11 -7.99
C ALA A 339 0.81 19.04 -6.89
N LEU A 340 1.96 18.49 -6.46
CA LEU A 340 2.02 17.48 -5.41
C LEU A 340 1.64 18.07 -4.05
N GLY A 341 0.91 17.29 -3.24
CA GLY A 341 0.70 17.53 -1.82
C GLY A 341 1.93 17.22 -0.99
N SER A 342 1.78 17.25 0.34
CA SER A 342 2.86 16.83 1.27
C SER A 342 2.98 15.31 1.32
N LEU A 343 4.20 14.81 1.54
CA LEU A 343 4.46 13.38 1.75
C LEU A 343 3.64 12.87 2.95
N THR A 344 2.86 11.80 2.75
CA THR A 344 1.99 11.20 3.78
C THR A 344 1.89 9.69 3.59
N GLY A 345 1.31 8.97 4.56
CA GLY A 345 1.17 7.52 4.53
C GLY A 345 2.43 6.76 4.97
N SER A 346 2.32 5.43 5.02
CA SER A 346 3.43 4.52 5.31
C SER A 346 3.19 3.16 4.62
N PRO A 347 3.97 2.79 3.59
CA PRO A 347 4.99 3.60 2.90
C PRO A 347 4.44 4.94 2.40
N GLY A 348 5.28 5.97 2.44
CA GLY A 348 4.89 7.34 2.10
C GLY A 348 4.71 7.59 0.60
N TYR A 349 3.72 8.40 0.25
CA TYR A 349 3.39 8.86 -1.12
C TYR A 349 3.03 10.34 -1.14
N PHE A 350 3.01 10.94 -2.34
CA PHE A 350 2.58 12.32 -2.56
C PHE A 350 1.17 12.34 -3.16
N PRO A 351 0.15 12.86 -2.46
CA PRO A 351 -1.17 13.09 -3.05
C PRO A 351 -1.10 14.07 -4.22
N LEU A 352 -2.01 13.97 -5.17
CA LEU A 352 -2.22 14.99 -6.21
C LEU A 352 -3.22 16.03 -5.72
N ASN A 353 -2.86 17.31 -5.78
CA ASN A 353 -3.81 18.37 -5.46
C ASN A 353 -4.80 18.56 -6.63
N SER A 354 -5.97 19.14 -6.32
CA SER A 354 -6.97 19.48 -7.34
C SER A 354 -6.38 20.34 -8.45
N GLY A 355 -6.66 19.99 -9.71
CA GLY A 355 -6.12 20.65 -10.89
C GLY A 355 -4.70 20.20 -11.28
N SER A 356 -4.14 19.17 -10.61
CA SER A 356 -2.88 18.58 -11.02
C SER A 356 -2.94 18.08 -12.47
N PRO A 357 -1.94 18.40 -13.31
CA PRO A 357 -1.85 17.87 -14.66
C PRO A 357 -1.54 16.37 -14.72
N ALA A 358 -1.23 15.73 -13.59
CA ALA A 358 -1.03 14.28 -13.51
C ALA A 358 -2.34 13.50 -13.36
N ILE A 359 -3.44 14.18 -12.97
CA ILE A 359 -4.75 13.57 -12.82
C ILE A 359 -5.28 13.12 -14.18
N ASP A 360 -5.73 11.87 -14.27
CA ASP A 360 -6.32 11.25 -15.47
C ASP A 360 -5.46 11.39 -16.74
N ALA A 361 -4.13 11.42 -16.57
CA ALA A 361 -3.17 11.68 -17.66
C ALA A 361 -2.26 10.47 -18.00
N GLY A 362 -2.39 9.37 -17.27
CA GLY A 362 -1.62 8.14 -17.47
C GLY A 362 -2.12 7.27 -18.60
N ASP A 363 -1.45 6.12 -18.78
CA ASP A 363 -1.88 5.05 -19.68
C ASP A 363 -2.49 3.88 -18.90
N ASN A 364 -3.76 3.58 -19.17
CA ASN A 364 -4.50 2.49 -18.54
C ASN A 364 -3.91 1.10 -18.83
N THR A 365 -3.27 0.92 -19.99
CA THR A 365 -2.64 -0.37 -20.34
C THR A 365 -1.45 -0.65 -19.43
N THR A 366 -0.63 0.36 -19.19
CA THR A 366 0.49 0.34 -18.24
C THR A 366 0.00 0.07 -16.83
N CYS A 367 -1.11 0.70 -16.42
CA CYS A 367 -1.71 0.49 -15.11
C CYS A 367 -2.28 -0.92 -14.91
N ALA A 368 -2.84 -1.54 -15.96
CA ALA A 368 -3.38 -2.89 -15.91
C ALA A 368 -2.29 -3.99 -15.88
N ASN A 369 -1.12 -3.73 -16.46
CA ASN A 369 -0.07 -4.74 -16.57
C ASN A 369 0.64 -5.03 -15.24
N PRO A 370 1.05 -6.28 -14.98
CA PRO A 370 1.95 -6.58 -13.88
C PRO A 370 3.30 -5.84 -14.02
N PRO A 371 3.93 -5.40 -12.91
CA PRO A 371 3.51 -5.63 -11.53
C PRO A 371 2.56 -4.58 -10.94
N VAL A 372 2.12 -3.56 -11.69
CA VAL A 372 1.16 -2.56 -11.18
C VAL A 372 -0.17 -3.21 -10.83
N SER A 373 -0.72 -4.00 -11.76
CA SER A 373 -1.97 -4.76 -11.57
C SER A 373 -3.13 -3.93 -11.01
N ASN A 374 -3.32 -2.73 -11.56
CA ASN A 374 -4.34 -1.75 -11.15
C ASN A 374 -4.26 -1.29 -9.68
N GLN A 375 -3.09 -1.40 -9.05
CA GLN A 375 -2.87 -0.89 -7.69
C GLN A 375 -2.13 0.45 -7.72
N SER A 376 -2.45 1.34 -6.79
CA SER A 376 -1.67 2.53 -6.46
C SER A 376 -0.98 2.38 -5.10
N GLN A 377 -0.03 3.27 -4.81
CA GLN A 377 0.67 3.26 -3.53
C GLN A 377 -0.24 3.66 -2.34
N ASN A 378 -1.24 4.50 -2.58
CA ASN A 378 -2.24 4.87 -1.57
C ASN A 378 -3.37 3.83 -1.41
N GLY A 379 -3.28 2.68 -2.09
CA GLY A 379 -4.27 1.60 -2.00
C GLY A 379 -5.57 1.87 -2.75
N VAL A 380 -5.61 2.90 -3.60
CA VAL A 380 -6.74 3.17 -4.49
C VAL A 380 -6.55 2.37 -5.78
N THR A 381 -7.61 1.71 -6.23
CA THR A 381 -7.56 0.94 -7.47
C THR A 381 -7.52 1.86 -8.67
N ARG A 382 -6.70 1.54 -9.65
CA ARG A 382 -6.63 2.27 -10.93
C ARG A 382 -7.51 1.60 -12.00
N PRO A 383 -8.02 2.34 -12.99
CA PRO A 383 -8.13 3.80 -13.03
C PRO A 383 -9.37 4.30 -12.25
N GLN A 384 -9.31 5.52 -11.73
CA GLN A 384 -10.44 6.31 -11.25
C GLN A 384 -10.79 7.40 -12.28
N ASP A 385 -12.01 7.95 -12.20
CA ASP A 385 -12.45 9.13 -12.97
C ASP A 385 -12.33 10.35 -12.06
N SER A 386 -11.09 10.81 -11.90
CA SER A 386 -10.70 11.77 -10.88
C SER A 386 -11.01 13.22 -11.28
N ASP A 387 -11.18 13.49 -12.57
CA ASP A 387 -11.64 14.78 -13.10
C ASP A 387 -13.17 14.84 -13.31
N GLY A 388 -13.86 13.70 -13.27
CA GLY A 388 -15.32 13.60 -13.37
C GLY A 388 -15.86 13.76 -14.78
N ASN A 389 -15.04 13.57 -15.81
CA ASN A 389 -15.46 13.68 -17.21
C ASN A 389 -16.22 12.44 -17.72
N GLY A 390 -16.34 11.38 -16.91
CA GLY A 390 -17.01 10.13 -17.24
C GLY A 390 -16.09 9.07 -17.85
N THR A 391 -14.78 9.33 -17.96
CA THR A 391 -13.78 8.43 -18.55
C THR A 391 -12.65 8.17 -17.56
N PRO A 392 -12.63 7.02 -16.87
CA PRO A 392 -11.58 6.75 -15.91
C PRO A 392 -10.24 6.49 -16.61
N ILE A 393 -9.24 7.30 -16.27
CA ILE A 393 -7.85 7.19 -16.74
C ILE A 393 -6.97 7.19 -15.51
N CYS A 394 -5.96 6.30 -15.46
CA CYS A 394 -5.11 6.27 -14.28
C CYS A 394 -4.22 7.51 -14.21
N ASP A 395 -3.88 7.91 -13.01
CA ASP A 395 -3.00 9.04 -12.79
C ASP A 395 -1.54 8.70 -13.12
N ILE A 396 -0.80 9.72 -13.56
CA ILE A 396 0.66 9.65 -13.63
C ILE A 396 1.21 9.67 -12.20
N GLY A 397 2.18 8.80 -11.90
CA GLY A 397 2.87 8.74 -10.60
C GLY A 397 2.45 7.54 -9.76
N SER A 398 2.86 7.52 -8.50
CA SER A 398 2.57 6.43 -7.53
C SER A 398 1.17 6.48 -6.93
N PHE A 399 0.57 7.66 -6.89
CA PHE A 399 -0.74 7.92 -6.34
C PHE A 399 -1.84 7.73 -7.39
N GLU A 400 -3.02 7.36 -6.94
CA GLU A 400 -4.26 7.45 -7.71
C GLU A 400 -5.25 8.28 -6.88
N ALA A 401 -5.69 9.39 -7.43
CA ALA A 401 -6.73 10.24 -6.89
C ALA A 401 -8.05 9.46 -6.86
N GLN A 402 -8.86 9.76 -5.87
CA GLN A 402 -10.24 9.31 -5.90
C GLN A 402 -11.03 10.34 -6.69
N GLY A 403 -12.03 9.84 -7.42
CA GLY A 403 -13.10 10.67 -7.94
C GLY A 403 -13.62 11.64 -6.88
N PRO A 404 -14.07 12.85 -7.29
CA PRO A 404 -14.81 13.73 -6.41
C PRO A 404 -15.86 12.95 -5.62
N PRO A 405 -16.13 13.28 -4.36
CA PRO A 405 -17.23 12.64 -3.65
C PRO A 405 -18.53 12.87 -4.42
N VAL A 406 -19.33 11.81 -4.55
CA VAL A 406 -20.76 11.95 -4.80
C VAL A 406 -21.36 12.50 -3.51
N ASP A 407 -22.09 13.60 -3.60
CA ASP A 407 -22.86 14.19 -2.51
C ASP A 407 -24.34 13.95 -2.82
N ALA A 408 -24.87 12.88 -2.25
CA ALA A 408 -26.29 12.58 -2.33
C ALA A 408 -26.99 13.35 -1.19
N VAL A 409 -27.79 14.33 -1.55
CA VAL A 409 -28.43 15.26 -0.61
C VAL A 409 -29.78 14.71 -0.20
N ASP A 410 -30.03 14.59 1.11
CA ASP A 410 -31.36 14.24 1.62
C ASP A 410 -32.42 15.25 1.15
N ASP A 411 -33.52 14.73 0.61
CA ASP A 411 -34.63 15.50 0.08
C ASP A 411 -35.87 15.42 0.97
N ALA A 412 -36.75 16.42 0.87
CA ALA A 412 -38.04 16.39 1.55
C ALA A 412 -39.16 16.99 0.68
N ALA A 413 -40.29 16.29 0.60
CA ALA A 413 -41.45 16.74 -0.15
C ALA A 413 -42.77 16.42 0.56
N THR A 414 -43.78 17.25 0.33
CA THR A 414 -45.13 17.07 0.88
C THR A 414 -46.14 16.94 -0.24
N PHE A 415 -46.98 15.91 -0.15
CA PHE A 415 -47.97 15.59 -1.19
C PHE A 415 -49.33 15.25 -0.59
N LEU A 416 -50.36 15.21 -1.44
CA LEU A 416 -51.70 14.79 -1.04
C LEU A 416 -51.72 13.28 -0.72
N ALA A 417 -52.28 12.93 0.44
CA ALA A 417 -52.42 11.54 0.88
C ALA A 417 -53.12 10.64 -0.16
N ASN A 418 -52.70 9.36 -0.24
CA ASN A 418 -53.23 8.34 -1.15
C ASN A 418 -53.13 8.68 -2.65
N THR A 419 -52.13 9.46 -3.05
CA THR A 419 -51.84 9.76 -4.46
C THR A 419 -50.54 9.12 -4.92
N SER A 420 -50.44 8.75 -6.19
CA SER A 420 -49.17 8.37 -6.83
C SER A 420 -48.47 9.64 -7.31
N GLN A 421 -47.18 9.76 -7.01
CA GLN A 421 -46.37 10.94 -7.32
C GLN A 421 -45.00 10.54 -7.88
N SER A 422 -44.35 11.48 -8.56
CA SER A 422 -42.93 11.40 -8.89
C SER A 422 -42.17 12.63 -8.38
N TYR A 423 -40.90 12.43 -8.05
CA TYR A 423 -39.97 13.46 -7.60
C TYR A 423 -38.58 13.14 -8.13
N ASN A 424 -37.89 14.12 -8.72
CA ASN A 424 -36.55 13.90 -9.26
C ASN A 424 -35.49 14.30 -8.21
N VAL A 425 -34.85 13.31 -7.61
CA VAL A 425 -33.78 13.53 -6.62
C VAL A 425 -32.45 13.91 -7.28
N GLY A 426 -32.21 13.41 -8.50
CA GLY A 426 -30.94 13.58 -9.22
C GLY A 426 -30.62 15.00 -9.66
N THR A 427 -31.54 15.95 -9.51
CA THR A 427 -31.27 17.38 -9.80
C THR A 427 -30.68 18.17 -8.63
N ASN A 428 -30.76 17.64 -7.40
CA ASN A 428 -30.24 18.28 -6.19
C ASN A 428 -28.85 17.76 -5.81
N ASP A 429 -28.57 16.51 -6.16
CA ASP A 429 -27.31 15.83 -5.90
C ASP A 429 -26.15 16.38 -6.76
N GLN A 430 -24.93 16.27 -6.23
CA GLN A 430 -23.73 16.83 -6.84
C GLN A 430 -22.58 15.82 -6.91
N TYR A 431 -21.65 16.07 -7.84
CA TYR A 431 -20.37 15.37 -7.92
C TYR A 431 -19.25 16.40 -7.80
N GLY A 432 -18.48 16.34 -6.71
CA GLY A 432 -17.54 17.40 -6.37
C GLY A 432 -18.25 18.71 -6.02
N THR A 433 -18.04 19.76 -6.83
CA THR A 433 -18.65 21.10 -6.61
C THR A 433 -19.68 21.48 -7.68
N GLY A 434 -20.10 20.51 -8.50
CA GLY A 434 -21.04 20.72 -9.61
C GLY A 434 -22.09 19.61 -9.73
N SER A 435 -22.95 19.71 -10.73
CA SER A 435 -24.03 18.73 -10.98
C SER A 435 -23.49 17.33 -11.30
N LEU A 436 -24.30 16.30 -11.02
CA LEU A 436 -23.99 14.92 -11.38
C LEU A 436 -23.69 14.78 -12.89
N PRO A 437 -22.66 14.00 -13.28
CA PRO A 437 -22.39 13.71 -14.67
C PRO A 437 -23.48 12.81 -15.27
N GLY A 438 -23.60 12.81 -16.61
CA GLY A 438 -24.59 11.98 -17.32
C GLY A 438 -24.39 10.47 -17.17
N SER A 439 -23.28 10.03 -16.59
CA SER A 439 -22.97 8.64 -16.23
C SER A 439 -23.47 8.25 -14.84
N ALA A 440 -24.02 9.18 -14.05
CA ALA A 440 -24.53 8.89 -12.72
C ALA A 440 -25.67 7.86 -12.76
N THR A 441 -25.69 6.99 -11.76
CA THR A 441 -26.70 5.95 -11.61
C THR A 441 -27.37 6.03 -10.25
N PHE A 442 -28.65 5.66 -10.22
CA PHE A 442 -29.48 5.68 -9.02
C PHE A 442 -30.02 4.29 -8.73
N SER A 443 -30.04 3.89 -7.47
CA SER A 443 -30.64 2.61 -7.08
C SER A 443 -31.40 2.74 -5.78
N LEU A 444 -32.53 2.03 -5.69
CA LEU A 444 -33.35 2.03 -4.50
C LEU A 444 -32.71 1.17 -3.42
N LEU A 445 -32.60 1.69 -2.20
CA LEU A 445 -32.20 0.92 -1.03
C LEU A 445 -33.46 0.40 -0.34
N GLN A 446 -33.59 -0.91 -0.20
CA GLN A 446 -34.71 -1.49 0.54
C GLN A 446 -34.51 -1.30 2.05
N THR A 447 -35.06 -0.22 2.62
CA THR A 447 -35.10 0.00 4.08
C THR A 447 -36.48 -0.30 4.68
N GLY A 448 -36.57 -0.43 6.00
CA GLY A 448 -37.78 -0.88 6.71
C GLY A 448 -38.96 0.11 6.73
N THR A 449 -38.77 1.35 6.28
CA THR A 449 -39.75 2.46 6.32
C THR A 449 -40.07 3.02 4.92
N ASN A 450 -40.11 2.13 3.91
CA ASN A 450 -40.32 2.53 2.52
C ASN A 450 -41.72 3.05 2.23
N CYS A 451 -41.81 4.09 1.40
CA CYS A 451 -43.07 4.48 0.78
C CYS A 451 -43.69 3.33 -0.04
N PRO A 452 -45.03 3.17 -0.02
CA PRO A 452 -45.68 2.14 -0.82
C PRO A 452 -45.37 2.29 -2.32
N SER A 453 -45.06 1.17 -2.98
CA SER A 453 -44.74 1.11 -4.41
C SER A 453 -43.57 2.01 -4.85
N ALA A 454 -42.59 2.25 -3.98
CA ALA A 454 -41.41 3.04 -4.32
C ALA A 454 -40.54 2.39 -5.42
N ASN A 455 -40.12 3.19 -6.38
CA ASN A 455 -39.15 2.84 -7.43
C ASN A 455 -38.34 4.09 -7.80
N ILE A 456 -37.15 3.92 -8.38
CA ILE A 456 -36.31 5.01 -8.85
C ILE A 456 -35.76 4.70 -10.24
N ASN A 457 -35.83 5.66 -11.15
CA ASN A 457 -35.21 5.53 -12.46
C ASN A 457 -33.68 5.56 -12.30
N SER A 458 -33.02 4.51 -12.79
CA SER A 458 -31.60 4.30 -12.58
C SER A 458 -30.68 5.30 -13.27
N THR A 459 -31.19 6.14 -14.16
CA THR A 459 -30.39 7.10 -14.94
C THR A 459 -30.78 8.54 -14.65
N THR A 460 -32.05 8.80 -14.35
CA THR A 460 -32.53 10.17 -14.10
C THR A 460 -32.67 10.53 -12.64
N GLY A 461 -32.71 9.55 -11.73
CA GLY A 461 -33.06 9.80 -10.32
C GLY A 461 -34.54 10.15 -10.12
N GLU A 462 -35.41 9.90 -11.11
CA GLU A 462 -36.85 10.10 -10.92
C GLU A 462 -37.42 8.99 -10.02
N ALA A 463 -37.72 9.34 -8.77
CA ALA A 463 -38.40 8.48 -7.81
C ALA A 463 -39.91 8.50 -8.04
N THR A 464 -40.55 7.34 -8.06
CA THR A 464 -42.00 7.16 -8.14
C THR A 464 -42.50 6.41 -6.92
N PHE A 465 -43.59 6.85 -6.30
CA PHE A 465 -44.08 6.30 -5.04
C PHE A 465 -45.57 6.63 -4.83
N THR A 466 -46.20 5.92 -3.89
CA THR A 466 -47.55 6.23 -3.40
C THR A 466 -47.46 6.89 -2.03
N VAL A 467 -48.08 8.06 -1.88
CA VAL A 467 -48.09 8.83 -0.64
C VAL A 467 -48.96 8.12 0.41
N PRO A 468 -48.50 7.94 1.67
CA PRO A 468 -49.25 7.24 2.69
C PRO A 468 -50.55 7.98 3.06
N SER A 469 -51.47 7.28 3.71
CA SER A 469 -52.77 7.84 4.13
C SER A 469 -52.65 8.89 5.24
N SER A 470 -51.57 8.84 6.02
CA SER A 470 -51.19 9.78 7.08
C SER A 470 -49.71 9.61 7.44
N GLY A 471 -49.09 10.63 8.04
CA GLY A 471 -47.70 10.56 8.51
C GLY A 471 -46.68 10.72 7.38
N SER A 472 -45.48 10.15 7.55
CA SER A 472 -44.39 10.22 6.58
C SER A 472 -43.86 8.84 6.23
N CYS A 473 -43.24 8.72 5.06
CA CYS A 473 -42.49 7.56 4.60
C CYS A 473 -41.19 8.01 3.93
N VAL A 474 -40.28 7.09 3.69
CA VAL A 474 -38.96 7.38 3.10
C VAL A 474 -38.78 6.61 1.79
N VAL A 475 -38.10 7.22 0.83
CA VAL A 475 -37.49 6.54 -0.31
C VAL A 475 -35.98 6.68 -0.12
N ALA A 476 -35.34 5.62 0.38
CA ALA A 476 -33.89 5.59 0.51
C ALA A 476 -33.26 5.17 -0.82
N TYR A 477 -32.20 5.84 -1.24
CA TYR A 477 -31.54 5.58 -2.50
C TYR A 477 -30.03 5.73 -2.37
N GLN A 478 -29.33 5.13 -3.33
CA GLN A 478 -27.90 5.28 -3.53
C GLN A 478 -27.66 5.94 -4.88
N VAL A 479 -26.77 6.92 -4.90
CA VAL A 479 -26.27 7.58 -6.12
C VAL A 479 -24.84 7.14 -6.33
N CYS A 480 -24.50 6.71 -7.54
CA CYS A 480 -23.14 6.30 -7.89
C CYS A 480 -22.67 6.98 -9.18
N VAL A 481 -21.41 7.42 -9.18
CA VAL A 481 -20.66 7.80 -10.38
C VAL A 481 -19.48 6.83 -10.50
N GLY A 482 -19.58 5.88 -11.45
CA GLY A 482 -18.62 4.77 -11.52
C GLY A 482 -18.65 3.91 -10.25
N ALA A 483 -17.53 3.85 -9.53
CA ALA A 483 -17.38 3.10 -8.27
C ALA A 483 -17.59 3.96 -7.01
N VAL A 484 -17.68 5.28 -7.15
CA VAL A 484 -17.93 6.19 -6.02
C VAL A 484 -19.44 6.28 -5.81
N CYS A 485 -19.90 6.06 -4.59
CA CYS A 485 -21.32 6.10 -4.26
C CYS A 485 -21.57 6.83 -2.94
N ASP A 486 -22.74 7.43 -2.83
CA ASP A 486 -23.27 7.99 -1.60
C ASP A 486 -24.75 7.62 -1.45
N THR A 487 -25.29 7.70 -0.23
CA THR A 487 -26.67 7.30 0.08
C THR A 487 -27.44 8.45 0.69
N ALA A 488 -28.69 8.61 0.26
CA ALA A 488 -29.58 9.67 0.74
C ALA A 488 -31.02 9.18 0.87
N GLU A 489 -31.84 10.00 1.50
CA GLU A 489 -33.25 9.74 1.76
C GLU A 489 -34.13 10.87 1.21
N LEU A 490 -35.18 10.49 0.47
CA LEU A 490 -36.30 11.36 0.17
C LEU A 490 -37.42 11.14 1.20
N THR A 491 -37.60 12.10 2.10
CA THR A 491 -38.68 12.09 3.09
C THR A 491 -39.99 12.64 2.49
N ILE A 492 -41.03 11.81 2.47
CA ILE A 492 -42.34 12.16 1.94
C ILE A 492 -43.35 12.28 3.07
N THR A 493 -43.96 13.46 3.21
CA THR A 493 -45.00 13.71 4.22
C THR A 493 -46.38 13.81 3.57
N ALA A 494 -47.34 13.06 4.10
CA ALA A 494 -48.73 13.10 3.65
C ALA A 494 -49.48 14.27 4.27
N TRP A 495 -50.08 15.11 3.43
CA TRP A 495 -51.02 16.14 3.86
C TRP A 495 -52.45 15.80 3.43
N GLN A 496 -53.42 16.12 4.28
CA GLN A 496 -54.85 15.90 4.02
C GLN A 496 -55.54 17.22 3.70
N ARG A 497 -56.36 17.20 2.64
CA ARG A 497 -57.24 18.32 2.31
C ARG A 497 -58.31 18.42 3.40
N VAL A 498 -58.29 19.50 4.18
CA VAL A 498 -59.42 19.82 5.06
C VAL A 498 -60.53 20.34 4.15
N GLU A 499 -61.49 19.48 3.82
CA GLU A 499 -62.72 19.90 3.17
C GLU A 499 -63.35 21.03 4.01
N PRO A 500 -63.73 22.18 3.41
CA PRO A 500 -64.46 23.20 4.14
C PRO A 500 -65.73 22.57 4.71
N ILE A 501 -65.97 22.80 6.01
CA ILE A 501 -67.15 22.35 6.74
C ILE A 501 -68.37 22.59 5.82
N PRO A 502 -69.18 21.57 5.50
CA PRO A 502 -70.32 21.75 4.61
C PRO A 502 -71.19 22.88 5.17
N THR A 503 -71.48 23.86 4.31
CA THR A 503 -72.39 24.94 4.64
C THR A 503 -73.68 24.33 5.16
N VAL A 504 -74.04 24.71 6.39
CA VAL A 504 -75.27 24.28 7.04
C VAL A 504 -76.43 24.76 6.16
N ASP A 505 -77.06 23.84 5.42
CA ASP A 505 -78.36 24.09 4.78
C ASP A 505 -79.33 24.60 5.86
N GLN A 506 -80.19 25.55 5.51
CA GLN A 506 -81.10 26.30 6.38
C GLN A 506 -82.02 25.46 7.28
N ARG A 507 -81.96 24.13 7.19
CA ARG A 507 -82.63 23.19 8.11
C ARG A 507 -81.81 22.84 9.36
N GLY A 508 -80.50 23.09 9.39
CA GLY A 508 -79.66 22.91 10.57
C GLY A 508 -79.70 24.08 11.58
N LEU A 509 -80.24 25.24 11.18
CA LEU A 509 -80.34 26.41 12.06
C LEU A 509 -81.47 26.27 13.11
N ALA A 510 -82.42 25.36 12.92
CA ALA A 510 -83.51 25.12 13.88
C ALA A 510 -83.07 24.27 15.09
N ALA A 511 -82.04 23.43 14.95
CA ALA A 511 -81.56 22.58 16.04
C ALA A 511 -80.53 23.29 16.95
N LEU A 512 -79.82 24.31 16.45
CA LEU A 512 -78.82 25.05 17.24
C LEU A 512 -79.39 26.28 17.97
N VAL A 513 -80.51 26.85 17.50
CA VAL A 513 -81.18 27.99 18.18
C VAL A 513 -81.99 27.55 19.40
N LEU A 514 -82.39 26.27 19.48
CA LEU A 514 -83.06 25.73 20.68
C LEU A 514 -82.08 25.34 21.81
N LEU A 515 -80.79 25.15 21.50
CA LEU A 515 -79.76 24.84 22.51
C LEU A 515 -79.08 26.08 23.11
N LEU A 516 -79.14 27.23 22.41
CA LEU A 516 -78.45 28.47 22.81
C LEU A 516 -79.31 29.46 23.63
N VAL A 517 -80.58 29.16 23.91
CA VAL A 517 -81.41 29.94 24.86
C VAL A 517 -81.28 29.41 26.30
N CYS A 518 -80.67 28.23 26.52
CA CYS A 518 -80.44 27.67 27.87
C CYS A 518 -79.04 27.95 28.46
N THR A 519 -78.11 28.53 27.72
CA THR A 519 -76.77 28.89 28.23
C THR A 519 -76.42 30.31 27.83
N GLY A 520 -76.75 31.29 28.67
CA GLY A 520 -76.61 32.72 28.39
C GLY A 520 -75.17 33.18 28.13
N LEU A 521 -74.75 33.22 26.87
CA LEU A 521 -73.52 33.85 26.43
C LEU A 521 -73.80 34.92 25.36
N TYR A 522 -73.53 36.19 25.71
CA TYR A 522 -73.58 37.34 24.81
C TYR A 522 -72.43 37.31 23.79
N LEU A 523 -72.75 37.42 22.50
CA LEU A 523 -71.78 37.67 21.42
C LEU A 523 -71.56 39.18 21.23
N VAL A 524 -70.38 39.68 21.60
CA VAL A 524 -69.90 41.01 21.18
C VAL A 524 -69.28 40.91 19.79
N ARG A 525 -69.91 41.53 18.80
CA ARG A 525 -69.36 41.71 17.45
C ARG A 525 -68.21 42.73 17.47
N ARG A 526 -67.06 42.40 16.90
CA ARG A 526 -66.19 43.39 16.24
C ARG A 526 -65.80 42.94 14.84
N ARG A 527 -65.97 43.90 13.91
CA ARG A 527 -65.86 43.79 12.46
C ARG A 527 -64.40 43.68 12.01
N VAL A 528 -64.25 42.95 10.92
CA VAL A 528 -63.14 42.91 9.97
C VAL A 528 -62.83 44.31 9.41
N VAL A 529 -61.55 44.62 9.21
CA VAL A 529 -61.06 45.50 8.13
C VAL A 529 -59.92 44.77 7.43
N VAL A 530 -60.08 44.64 6.12
CA VAL A 530 -59.08 44.16 5.15
C VAL A 530 -58.21 45.34 4.74
N VAL A 531 -56.89 45.14 4.67
CA VAL A 531 -56.03 45.72 3.63
C VAL A 531 -55.18 44.59 3.08
#